data_AF-A0AAP4PZV6-F1
#
_entry.id   AF-A0AAP4PZV6-F1
#
_cell.length_a   1.000
_cell.length_b   1.000
_cell.length_c   1.000
_cell.angle_alpha   90.00
_cell.angle_beta   90.00
_cell.angle_gamma   90.00
#
_symmetry.space_group_name_H-M   'P 1'
#
loop_
_entity.id
_entity.type
_entity.pdbx_description
1 polymer ?
#
loop_
_entity_poly.entity_id
_entity_poly.type
_entity_poly.pdbx_seq_one_letter_code
_entity_poly.pdbx_strand_id
1 'polypeptide(L)'
;MRHRTKTHLLTKEQIDELLLKAEVGRLGTISEDGLPMHFVYFDNKIYMHGLPKGKKIDNIKFNSNVCFEVDEMIGLLYEGVENPCDVNTEFNSVIVEGKASLVSEFDEKYQALSQIVAKFTPHFVGKELPEKMIKGTAVIRIDILNCVGRYYK
;
A
#
# COMPACT_ATOMS: atom_id res chain seq x y z
N MET A 1 -10.34 -22.20 2.22
CA MET A 1 -9.25 -21.23 1.95
C MET A 1 -8.06 -21.24 2.94
N ARG A 2 -8.01 -22.08 4.01
CA ARG A 2 -6.94 -22.02 5.05
C ARG A 2 -5.63 -22.77 4.76
N HIS A 3 -5.60 -23.69 3.79
CA HIS A 3 -4.37 -24.46 3.48
C HIS A 3 -3.46 -23.71 2.50
N ARG A 4 -4.01 -23.19 1.40
CA ARG A 4 -3.25 -22.42 0.38
C ARG A 4 -2.59 -21.17 0.97
N THR A 5 -3.25 -20.51 1.91
CA THR A 5 -2.75 -19.32 2.63
C THR A 5 -1.51 -19.57 3.48
N LYS A 6 -1.12 -20.84 3.69
CA LYS A 6 0.08 -21.24 4.45
C LYS A 6 1.23 -21.75 3.59
N THR A 7 0.99 -22.18 2.35
CA THR A 7 2.02 -22.83 1.52
C THR A 7 2.51 -21.98 0.34
N HIS A 8 1.76 -20.97 -0.08
CA HIS A 8 2.13 -20.10 -1.22
C HIS A 8 2.45 -18.70 -0.70
N LEU A 9 3.63 -18.56 -0.08
CA LEU A 9 4.12 -17.32 0.47
C LEU A 9 5.11 -16.68 -0.50
N LEU A 10 4.99 -15.37 -0.70
CA LEU A 10 6.01 -14.60 -1.37
C LEU A 10 7.24 -14.44 -0.47
N THR A 11 8.41 -14.40 -1.08
CA THR A 11 9.66 -13.99 -0.42
C THR A 11 9.60 -12.50 -0.08
N LYS A 12 10.52 -12.05 0.79
CA LYS A 12 10.60 -10.64 1.17
C LYS A 12 10.89 -9.76 -0.06
N GLU A 13 11.74 -10.23 -0.96
CA GLU A 13 12.10 -9.55 -2.20
C GLU A 13 10.88 -9.36 -3.09
N GLN A 14 10.08 -10.42 -3.29
CA GLN A 14 8.85 -10.34 -4.09
C GLN A 14 7.78 -9.43 -3.46
N ILE A 15 7.69 -9.41 -2.12
CA ILE A 15 6.81 -8.47 -1.40
C ILE A 15 7.23 -7.03 -1.69
N ASP A 16 8.53 -6.75 -1.58
CA ASP A 16 9.08 -5.41 -1.79
C ASP A 16 8.92 -4.97 -3.24
N GLU A 17 9.16 -5.85 -4.20
CA GLU A 17 8.89 -5.60 -5.62
C GLU A 17 7.43 -5.24 -5.87
N LEU A 18 6.47 -5.99 -5.30
CA LEU A 18 5.05 -5.70 -5.47
C LEU A 18 4.66 -4.35 -4.85
N LEU A 19 5.16 -4.04 -3.65
CA LEU A 19 4.90 -2.76 -2.97
C LEU A 19 5.54 -1.56 -3.71
N LEU A 20 6.71 -1.75 -4.31
CA LEU A 20 7.38 -0.73 -5.12
C LEU A 20 6.61 -0.44 -6.41
N LYS A 21 6.20 -1.49 -7.12
CA LYS A 21 5.48 -1.44 -8.40
C LYS A 21 4.05 -0.91 -8.28
N ALA A 22 3.29 -1.38 -7.30
CA ALA A 22 1.85 -1.15 -7.28
C ALA A 22 1.51 0.33 -7.08
N GLU A 23 0.63 0.87 -7.92
CA GLU A 23 0.26 2.29 -7.89
C GLU A 23 -0.74 2.62 -6.79
N VAL A 24 -1.65 1.68 -6.52
CA VAL A 24 -2.76 1.83 -5.57
C VAL A 24 -2.67 0.71 -4.54
N GLY A 25 -2.90 1.05 -3.28
CA GLY A 25 -3.23 0.07 -2.26
C GLY A 25 -4.49 0.49 -1.49
N ARG A 26 -5.09 -0.45 -0.79
CA ARG A 26 -6.33 -0.24 -0.04
C ARG A 26 -6.02 -0.13 1.44
N LEU A 27 -6.30 1.04 2.00
CA LEU A 27 -6.18 1.30 3.44
C LEU A 27 -7.48 0.89 4.13
N GLY A 28 -7.40 -0.14 4.96
CA GLY A 28 -8.41 -0.49 5.94
C GLY A 28 -8.13 0.20 7.27
N THR A 29 -9.06 1.04 7.72
CA THR A 29 -9.10 1.58 9.09
C THR A 29 -10.23 0.92 9.88
N ILE A 30 -10.21 1.01 11.21
CA ILE A 30 -11.34 0.58 12.03
C ILE A 30 -12.48 1.61 11.86
N SER A 31 -13.32 1.36 10.87
CA SER A 31 -14.48 2.15 10.45
C SER A 31 -15.33 1.36 9.46
N GLU A 32 -16.47 1.91 9.03
CA GLU A 32 -17.34 1.29 8.02
C GLU A 32 -16.73 1.26 6.61
N ASP A 33 -15.74 2.12 6.32
CA ASP A 33 -15.18 2.30 4.96
C ASP A 33 -13.66 1.95 4.89
N GLY A 34 -13.24 1.38 3.76
CA GLY A 34 -11.84 1.28 3.32
C GLY A 34 -11.58 2.20 2.12
N LEU A 35 -10.35 2.69 1.95
CA LEU A 35 -10.04 3.73 0.96
C LEU A 35 -8.84 3.33 0.06
N PRO A 36 -9.02 3.29 -1.27
CA PRO A 36 -7.89 3.16 -2.19
C PRO A 36 -7.06 4.45 -2.19
N MET A 37 -5.74 4.30 -2.13
CA MET A 37 -4.80 5.43 -2.05
C MET A 37 -3.57 5.15 -2.90
N HIS A 38 -3.07 6.20 -3.58
CA HIS A 38 -1.70 6.19 -4.09
C HIS A 38 -0.72 6.14 -2.92
N PHE A 39 0.33 5.35 -3.07
CA PHE A 39 1.32 5.17 -2.02
C PHE A 39 2.73 4.98 -2.57
N VAL A 40 3.69 5.17 -1.67
CA VAL A 40 5.09 4.79 -1.87
C VAL A 40 5.55 3.92 -0.71
N TYR A 41 6.46 3.00 -1.01
CA TYR A 41 7.09 2.11 -0.04
C TYR A 41 8.59 2.38 -0.04
N PHE A 42 9.14 2.76 1.12
CA PHE A 42 10.57 2.96 1.33
C PHE A 42 10.90 2.87 2.83
N ASP A 43 12.15 2.55 3.17
CA ASP A 43 12.62 2.39 4.55
C ASP A 43 11.73 1.52 5.43
N ASN A 44 11.20 0.44 4.83
CA ASN A 44 10.26 -0.50 5.43
C ASN A 44 8.98 0.15 6.00
N LYS A 45 8.52 1.24 5.36
CA LYS A 45 7.29 1.96 5.71
C LYS A 45 6.49 2.29 4.47
N ILE A 46 5.18 2.45 4.66
CA ILE A 46 4.25 2.84 3.59
C ILE A 46 3.80 4.27 3.84
N TYR A 47 3.87 5.11 2.81
CA TYR A 47 3.48 6.51 2.89
C TYR A 47 2.40 6.85 1.87
N MET A 48 1.42 7.63 2.31
CA MET A 48 0.33 8.17 1.49
C MET A 48 0.20 9.67 1.77
N HIS A 49 -0.37 10.43 0.85
CA HIS A 49 -0.60 11.86 1.02
C HIS A 49 -2.07 12.24 0.82
N GLY A 50 -2.45 13.43 1.29
CA GLY A 50 -3.74 14.01 0.97
C GLY A 50 -4.11 15.19 1.86
N LEU A 51 -5.41 15.49 1.93
CA LEU A 51 -5.92 16.56 2.80
C LEU A 51 -5.69 16.24 4.29
N PRO A 52 -5.39 17.25 5.13
CA PRO A 52 -5.16 17.11 6.57
C PRO A 52 -6.42 16.89 7.40
N LYS A 53 -7.57 16.70 6.74
CA LYS A 53 -8.88 16.47 7.35
C LYS A 53 -9.69 15.44 6.57
N GLY A 54 -10.72 14.91 7.22
CA GLY A 54 -11.68 13.96 6.66
C GLY A 54 -11.60 12.58 7.30
N LYS A 55 -12.59 11.74 7.01
CA LYS A 55 -12.83 10.45 7.67
C LYS A 55 -11.56 9.63 7.95
N LYS A 56 -10.68 9.43 6.96
CA LYS A 56 -9.44 8.65 7.14
C LYS A 56 -8.53 9.18 8.25
N ILE A 57 -8.42 10.49 8.38
CA ILE A 57 -7.59 11.14 9.39
C ILE A 57 -8.22 10.97 10.77
N ASP A 58 -9.54 11.12 10.85
CA ASP A 58 -10.30 10.96 12.09
C ASP A 58 -10.24 9.50 12.58
N ASN A 59 -10.37 8.53 11.66
CA ASN A 59 -10.25 7.10 11.96
C ASN A 59 -8.85 6.75 12.48
N ILE A 60 -7.78 7.22 11.83
CA ILE A 60 -6.39 6.96 12.26
C ILE A 60 -6.13 7.57 13.64
N LYS A 61 -6.66 8.76 13.91
CA LYS A 61 -6.56 9.41 15.24
C LYS A 61 -7.32 8.64 16.31
N PHE A 62 -8.49 8.10 15.98
CA PHE A 62 -9.29 7.29 16.88
C PHE A 62 -8.62 5.93 17.17
N ASN A 63 -8.12 5.26 16.12
CA ASN A 63 -7.41 4.01 16.22
C ASN A 63 -6.32 3.91 15.15
N SER A 64 -5.07 3.84 15.60
CA SER A 64 -3.91 3.78 14.70
C SER A 64 -3.72 2.41 14.06
N ASN A 65 -4.40 1.35 14.52
CA ASN A 65 -4.27 0.04 13.90
C ASN A 65 -4.94 0.04 12.52
N VAL A 66 -4.17 -0.34 11.51
CA VAL A 66 -4.62 -0.37 10.11
C VAL A 66 -4.21 -1.66 9.42
N CYS A 67 -4.97 -2.01 8.39
CA CYS A 67 -4.59 -3.00 7.39
C CYS A 67 -4.31 -2.27 6.07
N PHE A 68 -3.29 -2.67 5.34
CA PHE A 68 -3.02 -2.18 3.99
C PHE A 68 -2.83 -3.34 3.04
N GLU A 69 -3.53 -3.29 1.91
CA GLU A 69 -3.55 -4.35 0.92
C GLU A 69 -3.06 -3.85 -0.43
N VAL A 70 -2.25 -4.67 -1.10
CA VAL A 70 -1.94 -4.57 -2.52
C VAL A 70 -2.15 -5.93 -3.17
N ASP A 71 -2.75 -5.97 -4.34
CA ASP A 71 -2.94 -7.20 -5.11
C ASP A 71 -2.74 -6.95 -6.61
N GLU A 72 -2.41 -8.01 -7.33
CA GLU A 72 -2.44 -8.06 -8.79
C GLU A 72 -2.98 -9.41 -9.26
N MET A 73 -3.92 -9.35 -10.21
CA MET A 73 -4.36 -10.50 -10.97
C MET A 73 -3.49 -10.61 -12.23
N ILE A 74 -2.81 -11.74 -12.39
CA ILE A 74 -1.91 -12.01 -13.52
C ILE A 74 -2.70 -12.65 -14.66
N GLY A 75 -3.55 -13.64 -14.35
CA GLY A 75 -4.32 -14.35 -15.37
C GLY A 75 -5.29 -15.39 -14.80
N LEU A 76 -6.09 -15.97 -15.68
CA LEU A 76 -6.94 -17.12 -15.36
C LEU A 76 -6.22 -18.41 -15.76
N LEU A 77 -6.29 -19.40 -14.88
CA LEU A 77 -5.73 -20.74 -15.07
C LEU A 77 -6.86 -21.67 -15.48
N TYR A 78 -7.11 -21.75 -16.80
CA TYR A 78 -8.23 -22.50 -17.39
C TYR A 78 -7.80 -23.49 -18.49
N GLU A 79 -6.55 -23.46 -18.93
CA GLU A 79 -6.05 -24.39 -19.95
C GLU A 79 -6.12 -25.83 -19.46
N GLY A 80 -6.76 -26.71 -20.24
CA GLY A 80 -6.94 -28.13 -19.89
C GLY A 80 -7.96 -28.41 -18.77
N VAL A 81 -8.72 -27.41 -18.33
CA VAL A 81 -9.76 -27.57 -17.31
C VAL A 81 -11.11 -27.92 -17.96
N GLU A 82 -11.68 -29.07 -17.61
CA GLU A 82 -12.98 -29.52 -18.12
C GLU A 82 -14.16 -29.08 -17.24
N ASN A 83 -13.92 -28.93 -15.93
CA ASN A 83 -14.94 -28.53 -14.96
C ASN A 83 -14.79 -27.04 -14.58
N PRO A 84 -15.82 -26.20 -14.78
CA PRO A 84 -15.75 -24.78 -14.44
C PRO A 84 -15.35 -24.48 -12.98
N CYS A 85 -15.63 -25.40 -12.05
CA CYS A 85 -15.28 -25.26 -10.63
C CYS A 85 -13.77 -25.36 -10.35
N ASP A 86 -12.99 -25.87 -11.30
CA ASP A 86 -11.54 -26.08 -11.15
C ASP A 86 -10.70 -24.94 -11.76
N VAL A 87 -11.35 -23.97 -12.42
CA VAL A 87 -10.70 -22.74 -12.90
C VAL A 87 -10.14 -21.96 -11.71
N ASN A 88 -8.90 -21.49 -11.85
CA ASN A 88 -8.24 -20.68 -10.84
C ASN A 88 -7.74 -19.34 -11.39
N THR A 89 -7.15 -18.54 -10.51
CA THR A 89 -6.56 -17.24 -10.84
C THR A 89 -5.10 -17.24 -10.42
N GLU A 90 -4.20 -16.93 -11.34
CA GLU A 90 -2.82 -16.58 -11.04
C GLU A 90 -2.80 -15.15 -10.48
N PHE A 91 -2.25 -14.97 -9.28
CA PHE A 91 -2.23 -13.67 -8.60
C PHE A 91 -1.05 -13.54 -7.65
N ASN A 92 -0.72 -12.29 -7.29
CA ASN A 92 0.07 -11.94 -6.12
C ASN A 92 -0.73 -11.01 -5.22
N SER A 93 -0.54 -11.10 -3.90
CA SER A 93 -1.09 -10.13 -2.97
C SER A 93 -0.19 -9.94 -1.76
N VAL A 94 -0.25 -8.77 -1.15
CA VAL A 94 0.45 -8.39 0.08
C VAL A 94 -0.57 -7.79 1.04
N ILE A 95 -0.57 -8.31 2.26
CA ILE A 95 -1.36 -7.76 3.37
C ILE A 95 -0.38 -7.29 4.45
N VAL A 96 -0.50 -6.02 4.82
CA VAL A 96 0.27 -5.36 5.86
C VAL A 96 -0.65 -5.04 7.03
N GLU A 97 -0.24 -5.45 8.22
CA GLU A 97 -0.82 -4.97 9.48
C GLU A 97 0.18 -3.98 10.09
N GLY A 98 -0.29 -2.81 10.48
CA GLY A 98 0.60 -1.76 10.95
C GLY A 98 -0.08 -0.70 11.79
N LYS A 99 0.72 0.29 12.19
CA LYS A 99 0.24 1.48 12.87
C LYS A 99 0.36 2.70 11.97
N ALA A 100 -0.77 3.33 11.68
CA ALA A 100 -0.82 4.57 10.94
C ALA A 100 -0.62 5.78 11.86
N SER A 101 0.15 6.76 11.40
CA SER A 101 0.30 8.07 12.05
C SER A 101 0.45 9.18 11.02
N LEU A 102 0.16 10.41 11.44
CA LEU A 102 0.46 11.59 10.65
C LEU A 102 1.91 12.03 10.88
N VAL A 103 2.65 12.25 9.79
CA VAL A 103 4.03 12.74 9.84
C VAL A 103 4.03 14.23 10.20
N SER A 104 4.74 14.59 11.28
CA SER A 104 4.96 15.97 11.72
C SER A 104 6.23 16.59 11.14
N GLU A 105 7.29 15.79 11.03
CA GLU A 105 8.62 16.27 10.66
C GLU A 105 8.67 16.72 9.20
N PHE A 106 9.20 17.92 8.97
CA PHE A 106 9.24 18.51 7.64
C PHE A 106 10.05 17.66 6.66
N ASP A 107 11.22 17.19 7.07
CA ASP A 107 12.12 16.42 6.22
C ASP A 107 11.52 15.07 5.82
N GLU A 108 10.86 14.37 6.76
CA GLU A 108 10.17 13.11 6.46
C GLU A 108 8.99 13.33 5.49
N LYS A 109 8.23 14.42 5.66
CA LYS A 109 7.18 14.79 4.69
C LYS A 109 7.76 15.09 3.32
N TYR A 110 8.84 15.88 3.27
CA TYR A 110 9.51 16.22 2.01
C TYR A 110 9.98 14.96 1.28
N GLN A 111 10.62 14.03 1.99
CA GLN A 111 11.06 12.75 1.44
C GLN A 111 9.87 11.94 0.90
N ALA A 112 8.82 11.73 1.70
CA ALA A 112 7.65 10.97 1.27
C ALA A 112 6.97 11.59 0.03
N LEU A 113 6.79 12.92 0.00
CA LEU A 113 6.21 13.61 -1.15
C LEU A 113 7.11 13.57 -2.39
N SER A 114 8.44 13.66 -2.20
CA SER A 114 9.41 13.53 -3.28
C SER A 114 9.39 12.13 -3.89
N GLN A 115 9.24 11.08 -3.07
CA GLN A 115 9.07 9.70 -3.55
C GLN A 115 7.77 9.53 -4.34
N ILE A 116 6.69 10.21 -3.93
CA ILE A 116 5.43 10.21 -4.67
C ILE A 116 5.62 10.87 -6.04
N VAL A 117 6.32 12.01 -6.12
CA VAL A 117 6.69 12.63 -7.40
C VAL A 117 7.53 11.69 -8.26
N ALA A 118 8.56 11.05 -7.67
CA ALA A 118 9.43 10.14 -8.41
C ALA A 118 8.65 8.95 -9.00
N LYS A 119 7.70 8.38 -8.24
CA LYS A 119 6.90 7.24 -8.67
C LYS A 119 5.86 7.59 -9.73
N PHE A 120 5.10 8.67 -9.53
CA PHE A 120 3.91 8.97 -10.35
C PHE A 120 4.14 10.05 -11.41
N THR A 121 5.09 10.95 -11.22
CA THR A 121 5.39 12.05 -12.13
C THR A 121 6.90 12.27 -12.30
N PRO A 122 7.65 11.25 -12.79
CA PRO A 122 9.11 11.25 -12.78
C PRO A 122 9.76 12.43 -13.53
N HIS A 123 9.07 13.05 -14.47
CA HIS A 123 9.53 14.24 -15.20
C HIS A 123 9.60 15.52 -14.32
N PHE A 124 9.01 15.50 -13.12
CA PHE A 124 9.15 16.56 -12.12
C PHE A 124 10.21 16.27 -11.04
N VAL A 125 10.92 15.13 -11.12
CA VAL A 125 12.04 14.85 -10.22
C VAL A 125 13.08 15.97 -10.29
N GLY A 126 13.56 16.41 -9.12
CA GLY A 126 14.51 17.53 -9.00
C GLY A 126 13.88 18.92 -9.07
N LYS A 127 12.56 19.04 -9.32
CA LYS A 127 11.84 20.31 -9.14
C LYS A 127 11.60 20.58 -7.65
N GLU A 128 11.65 21.84 -7.27
CA GLU A 128 11.40 22.26 -5.90
C GLU A 128 9.93 22.02 -5.52
N LEU A 129 9.72 21.40 -4.36
CA LEU A 129 8.40 21.31 -3.72
C LEU A 129 8.24 22.53 -2.80
N PRO A 130 7.27 23.44 -3.05
CA PRO A 130 7.12 24.63 -2.23
C PRO A 130 6.84 24.30 -0.76
N GLU A 131 7.57 24.92 0.16
CA GLU A 131 7.48 24.69 1.61
C GLU A 131 6.03 24.78 2.14
N LYS A 132 5.28 25.77 1.64
CA LYS A 132 3.86 25.97 2.00
C LYS A 132 2.99 24.77 1.63
N MET A 133 3.27 24.14 0.48
CA MET A 133 2.52 22.97 0.02
C MET A 133 2.88 21.73 0.84
N ILE A 134 4.16 21.56 1.19
CA ILE A 134 4.60 20.48 2.08
C ILE A 134 3.94 20.61 3.46
N LYS A 135 3.92 21.82 4.03
CA LYS A 135 3.27 22.09 5.32
C LYS A 135 1.75 21.83 5.26
N GLY A 136 1.09 22.26 4.18
CA GLY A 136 -0.37 22.11 4.00
C GLY A 136 -0.85 20.69 3.65
N THR A 137 0.04 19.83 3.15
CA THR A 137 -0.30 18.44 2.77
C THR A 137 -0.16 17.51 3.97
N ALA A 138 -1.15 16.67 4.27
CA ALA A 138 -0.95 15.60 5.24
C ALA A 138 -0.24 14.41 4.60
N VAL A 139 0.70 13.84 5.35
CA VAL A 139 1.37 12.59 5.00
C VAL A 139 1.02 11.58 6.08
N ILE A 140 0.47 10.44 5.66
CA ILE A 140 0.18 9.29 6.52
C ILE A 140 1.32 8.31 6.34
N ARG A 141 1.90 7.86 7.45
CA ARG A 141 2.90 6.79 7.50
C ARG A 141 2.30 5.57 8.16
N ILE A 142 2.55 4.39 7.61
CA ILE A 142 2.30 3.11 8.26
C ILE A 142 3.64 2.51 8.68
N ASP A 143 3.81 2.33 9.98
CA ASP A 143 4.87 1.50 10.54
C ASP A 143 4.41 0.03 10.46
N ILE A 144 5.12 -0.76 9.67
CA ILE A 144 4.79 -2.16 9.39
C ILE A 144 5.08 -3.00 10.64
N LEU A 145 4.06 -3.68 11.18
CA LEU A 145 4.21 -4.63 12.28
C LEU A 145 4.29 -6.08 11.77
N ASN A 146 3.47 -6.39 10.77
CA ASN A 146 3.44 -7.68 10.12
C ASN A 146 3.14 -7.47 8.63
N CYS A 147 3.79 -8.26 7.78
CA CYS A 147 3.62 -8.18 6.33
C CYS A 147 3.68 -9.58 5.76
N VAL A 148 2.64 -9.99 5.04
CA VAL A 148 2.57 -11.31 4.45
C VAL A 148 2.14 -11.22 2.99
N GLY A 149 3.03 -11.65 2.10
CA GLY A 149 2.73 -11.81 0.69
C GLY A 149 2.31 -13.23 0.34
N ARG A 150 1.41 -13.37 -0.64
CA ARG A 150 0.90 -14.63 -1.16
C ARG A 150 0.86 -14.62 -2.67
N TYR A 151 0.99 -15.80 -3.24
CA TYR A 151 0.80 -15.99 -4.67
C TYR A 151 -0.08 -17.20 -4.96
N TYR A 152 -0.55 -17.29 -6.19
CA TYR A 152 -1.04 -18.52 -6.78
C TYR A 152 -0.62 -18.57 -8.24
N LYS A 153 -0.30 -19.76 -8.75
CA LYS A 153 0.07 -20.05 -10.13
C LYS A 153 -0.30 -21.49 -10.48
#